data_AF-A0A1G2YRG2-F1
#
_entry.id   AF-A0A1G2YRG2-F1
#
_cell.length_a   1.000
_cell.length_b   1.000
_cell.length_c   1.000
_cell.angle_alpha   90.00
_cell.angle_beta   90.00
_cell.angle_gamma   90.00
#
_symmetry.space_group_name_H-M   'P 1'
#
loop_
_entity.id
_entity.type
_entity.pdbx_description
1 polymer ?
#
loop_
_entity_poly.entity_id
_entity_poly.type
_entity_poly.pdbx_seq_one_letter_code
_entity_poly.pdbx_strand_id
1 'polypeptide(L)'
;MAKITFNLDELTQILISNELLRGEILRPKVEGERIHFVIKTNSFILPYIPASLGYLGFSDNLAIFELTIVSSYLNRAVSRLKQILQLKLPAYMKLEYPKVFVDLDKLLKEKNIKGIRVKDISLKDGEFTVTTCNI
;
A
#
# COMPACT_ATOMS: atom_id res chain seq x y z
N MET A 1 21.11 10.05 10.36
CA MET A 1 20.16 10.12 9.22
C MET A 1 20.46 8.92 8.35
N ALA A 2 19.47 8.08 8.06
CA ALA A 2 19.67 6.91 7.21
C ALA A 2 18.74 7.00 6.00
N LYS A 3 19.24 6.56 4.84
CA LYS A 3 18.50 6.49 3.59
C LYS A 3 18.46 5.03 3.16
N ILE A 4 17.25 4.53 2.89
CA ILE A 4 17.02 3.20 2.35
C ILE A 4 16.40 3.39 0.97
N THR A 5 17.02 2.80 -0.05
CA THR A 5 16.56 2.88 -1.44
C THR A 5 16.46 1.48 -2.00
N PHE A 6 15.35 1.21 -2.68
CA PHE A 6 15.06 -0.05 -3.36
C PHE A 6 14.11 0.24 -4.52
N ASN A 7 14.09 -0.61 -5.54
CA ASN A 7 13.05 -0.53 -6.55
C ASN A 7 11.76 -1.24 -6.08
N LEU A 8 10.63 -0.99 -6.76
CA LEU A 8 9.35 -1.58 -6.36
C LEU A 8 9.33 -3.12 -6.50
N ASP A 9 10.14 -3.68 -7.41
CA ASP A 9 10.22 -5.13 -7.59
C ASP A 9 10.91 -5.78 -6.39
N GLU A 10 12.03 -5.23 -5.95
CA GLU A 10 12.73 -5.59 -4.71
C GLU A 10 11.82 -5.47 -3.49
N LEU A 11 11.06 -4.37 -3.36
CA LEU A 11 10.07 -4.23 -2.29
C LEU A 11 9.05 -5.38 -2.34
N THR A 12 8.51 -5.68 -3.51
CA THR A 12 7.51 -6.74 -3.69
C THR A 12 8.10 -8.10 -3.32
N GLN A 13 9.32 -8.40 -3.75
CA GLN A 13 10.04 -9.63 -3.40
C GLN A 13 10.31 -9.74 -1.90
N ILE A 14 10.70 -8.65 -1.24
CA ILE A 14 10.87 -8.60 0.23
C ILE A 14 9.54 -8.92 0.92
N LEU A 15 8.43 -8.31 0.50
CA LEU A 15 7.11 -8.54 1.09
C LEU A 15 6.63 -9.99 0.92
N ILE A 16 6.86 -10.59 -0.25
CA ILE A 16 6.55 -12.00 -0.51
C ILE A 16 7.41 -12.91 0.37
N SER A 17 8.73 -12.68 0.38
CA SER A 17 9.71 -13.54 1.07
C SER A 17 9.52 -13.54 2.59
N ASN A 18 8.95 -12.47 3.13
CA ASN A 18 8.64 -12.35 4.56
C ASN A 18 7.16 -12.66 4.88
N GLU A 19 6.41 -13.23 3.92
CA GLU A 19 4.99 -13.58 4.08
C GLU A 19 4.10 -12.40 4.56
N LEU A 20 4.51 -11.17 4.21
CA LEU A 20 3.84 -9.93 4.63
C LEU A 20 2.65 -9.60 3.72
N LEU A 21 2.58 -10.21 2.54
CA LEU A 21 1.39 -10.18 1.70
C LEU A 21 0.41 -11.24 2.20
N ARG A 22 -0.69 -10.79 2.82
CA ARG A 22 -1.75 -11.69 3.26
C ARG A 22 -2.32 -12.47 2.07
N GLY A 23 -2.86 -13.67 2.32
CA GLY A 23 -3.42 -14.55 1.28
C GLY A 23 -4.58 -13.96 0.46
N GLU A 24 -5.11 -12.80 0.84
CA GLU A 24 -6.04 -12.02 0.03
C GLU A 24 -5.38 -11.26 -1.13
N ILE A 25 -4.07 -11.01 -1.11
CA ILE A 25 -3.34 -10.33 -2.19
C ILE A 25 -2.58 -11.37 -3.02
N LEU A 26 -2.93 -11.49 -4.30
CA LEU A 26 -2.42 -12.50 -5.20
C LEU A 26 -1.67 -11.88 -6.37
N ARG A 27 -0.63 -12.57 -6.83
CA ARG A 27 0.12 -12.28 -8.07
C ARG A 27 0.56 -10.81 -8.17
N PRO A 28 1.24 -10.26 -7.15
CA PRO A 28 1.77 -8.91 -7.26
C PRO A 28 2.80 -8.87 -8.39
N LYS A 29 2.75 -7.81 -9.21
CA LYS A 29 3.67 -7.57 -10.32
C LYS A 29 3.92 -6.08 -10.43
N VAL A 30 5.18 -5.71 -10.64
CA VAL A 30 5.55 -4.31 -10.86
C VAL A 30 5.55 -4.02 -12.36
N GLU A 31 4.89 -2.94 -12.76
CA GLU A 31 4.94 -2.40 -14.12
C GLU A 31 5.08 -0.87 -14.02
N GLY A 32 6.26 -0.36 -14.39
CA GLY A 32 6.63 1.04 -14.16
C GLY A 32 6.59 1.39 -12.67
N GLU A 33 5.89 2.47 -12.32
CA GLU A 33 5.76 2.98 -10.95
C GLU A 33 4.53 2.43 -10.20
N ARG A 34 3.96 1.32 -10.68
CA ARG A 34 2.76 0.73 -10.12
C ARG A 34 2.95 -0.73 -9.76
N ILE A 35 2.32 -1.14 -8.67
CA ILE A 35 2.21 -2.53 -8.25
C ILE A 35 0.81 -3.01 -8.62
N HIS A 36 0.72 -3.94 -9.57
CA HIS A 36 -0.50 -4.61 -9.99
C HIS A 36 -0.70 -5.88 -9.18
N PHE A 37 -1.92 -6.15 -8.75
CA PHE A 37 -2.24 -7.36 -7.98
C PHE A 37 -3.72 -7.72 -8.11
N VAL A 38 -4.07 -8.90 -7.61
CA VAL A 38 -5.45 -9.37 -7.56
C VAL A 38 -5.87 -9.52 -6.10
N ILE A 39 -6.96 -8.85 -5.72
CA ILE A 39 -7.58 -9.02 -4.41
C ILE A 39 -8.54 -10.21 -4.48
N LYS A 40 -8.28 -11.25 -3.70
CA LYS A 40 -9.23 -12.32 -3.43
C LYS A 40 -10.26 -11.84 -2.41
N THR A 41 -11.53 -11.90 -2.76
CA THR A 41 -12.64 -11.52 -1.88
C THR A 41 -13.37 -12.76 -1.37
N ASN A 42 -14.17 -12.60 -0.32
CA ASN A 42 -15.05 -13.66 0.20
C ASN A 42 -16.41 -13.69 -0.53
N SER A 43 -16.55 -12.99 -1.66
CA SER A 43 -17.81 -12.93 -2.43
C SER A 43 -17.85 -14.02 -3.50
N PHE A 44 -18.95 -14.76 -3.57
CA PHE A 44 -19.19 -15.74 -4.64
C PHE A 44 -19.34 -15.08 -6.02
N ILE A 45 -19.89 -13.86 -6.06
CA ILE A 45 -20.23 -13.15 -7.31
C ILE A 45 -18.99 -12.43 -7.89
N LEU A 46 -18.07 -12.00 -7.04
CA LEU A 46 -16.87 -11.28 -7.46
C LEU A 46 -15.66 -11.73 -6.65
N PRO A 47 -15.20 -12.98 -6.84
CA PRO A 47 -14.18 -13.59 -5.99
C PRO A 47 -12.79 -12.98 -6.20
N TYR A 48 -12.55 -12.33 -7.34
CA TYR A 48 -11.25 -11.74 -7.69
C TYR A 48 -11.45 -10.34 -8.25
N ILE A 49 -10.67 -9.39 -7.75
CA ILE A 49 -10.70 -7.99 -8.16
C ILE A 49 -9.29 -7.57 -8.56
N PRO A 50 -9.01 -7.36 -9.86
CA PRO A 50 -7.75 -6.75 -10.28
C PRO A 50 -7.65 -5.32 -9.78
N ALA A 51 -6.50 -4.99 -9.20
CA ALA A 51 -6.20 -3.66 -8.68
C ALA A 51 -4.76 -3.27 -8.98
N SER A 52 -4.47 -1.98 -8.90
CA SER A 52 -3.11 -1.46 -8.90
C SER A 52 -2.95 -0.38 -7.84
N LEU A 53 -1.74 -0.30 -7.28
CA LEU A 53 -1.35 0.71 -6.32
C LEU A 53 -0.20 1.54 -6.91
N GLY A 54 -0.36 2.86 -6.95
CA GLY A 54 0.69 3.81 -7.32
C GLY A 54 1.03 4.71 -6.15
N TYR A 55 2.29 5.07 -5.98
CA TYR A 55 2.69 6.06 -4.97
C TYR A 55 2.40 7.47 -5.46
N LEU A 56 1.75 8.30 -4.63
CA LEU A 56 1.41 9.68 -4.96
C LEU A 56 2.32 10.70 -4.26
N GLY A 57 2.81 10.38 -3.07
CA GLY A 57 3.67 11.29 -2.31
C GLY A 57 3.59 11.08 -0.81
N PHE A 58 4.34 11.92 -0.09
CA PHE A 58 4.42 11.92 1.35
C PHE A 58 4.26 13.36 1.87
N SER A 59 3.33 13.55 2.80
CA SER A 59 3.03 14.86 3.38
C SER A 59 2.39 14.65 4.75
N ASP A 60 2.69 15.54 5.71
CA ASP A 60 2.11 15.51 7.06
C ASP A 60 2.16 14.12 7.73
N ASN A 61 3.28 13.42 7.55
CA ASN A 61 3.51 12.07 8.05
C ASN A 61 2.63 10.96 7.45
N LEU A 62 1.93 11.26 6.36
CA LEU A 62 1.11 10.33 5.60
C LEU A 62 1.81 9.96 4.30
N ALA A 63 2.07 8.67 4.10
CA ALA A 63 2.37 8.14 2.78
C ALA A 63 1.04 7.94 2.03
N ILE A 64 0.94 8.51 0.84
CA ILE A 64 -0.28 8.57 0.04
C ILE A 64 -0.09 7.70 -1.19
N PHE A 65 -1.06 6.83 -1.43
CA PHE A 65 -1.09 5.95 -2.59
C PHE A 65 -2.43 6.08 -3.33
N GLU A 66 -2.41 5.88 -4.63
CA GLU A 66 -3.59 5.72 -5.46
C GLU A 66 -3.91 4.23 -5.62
N LEU A 67 -5.10 3.82 -5.20
CA LEU A 67 -5.67 2.50 -5.45
C LEU A 67 -6.62 2.58 -6.65
N THR A 68 -6.26 1.93 -7.74
CA THR A 68 -7.11 1.76 -8.92
C THR A 68 -7.67 0.35 -8.96
N ILE A 69 -8.97 0.23 -9.18
CA ILE A 69 -9.65 -1.06 -9.32
C ILE A 69 -10.15 -1.20 -10.75
N VAL A 70 -9.76 -2.27 -11.44
CA VAL A 70 -10.21 -2.54 -12.80
C VAL A 70 -11.43 -3.46 -12.73
N SER A 71 -12.64 -2.92 -12.95
CA SER A 71 -13.83 -3.76 -13.12
C SER A 71 -14.78 -3.17 -14.16
N SER A 72 -15.45 -4.02 -14.93
CA SER A 72 -16.53 -3.63 -15.85
C SER A 72 -17.82 -3.20 -15.15
N TYR A 73 -17.92 -3.40 -13.82
CA TYR A 73 -19.11 -3.12 -12.99
C TYR A 73 -18.78 -2.17 -11.83
N LEU A 74 -17.95 -1.16 -12.10
CA LEU A 74 -17.32 -0.22 -11.17
C LEU A 74 -18.17 0.15 -9.95
N ASN A 75 -19.45 0.53 -10.14
CA ASN A 75 -20.21 1.13 -9.05
C ASN A 75 -20.57 0.16 -7.91
N ARG A 76 -20.94 -1.09 -8.20
CA ARG A 76 -21.31 -2.06 -7.13
C ARG A 76 -20.09 -2.72 -6.50
N ALA A 77 -19.06 -3.01 -7.30
CA ALA A 77 -17.83 -3.62 -6.83
C ALA A 77 -17.05 -2.68 -5.90
N VAL A 78 -16.93 -1.40 -6.26
CA VAL A 78 -16.21 -0.39 -5.47
C VAL A 78 -16.92 -0.14 -4.13
N SER A 79 -18.25 -0.06 -4.10
CA SER A 79 -19.00 0.16 -2.85
C SER A 79 -18.80 -0.98 -1.84
N ARG A 80 -18.93 -2.24 -2.28
CA ARG A 80 -18.71 -3.41 -1.42
C ARG A 80 -17.25 -3.56 -1.00
N LEU A 81 -16.30 -3.34 -1.91
CA LEU A 81 -14.89 -3.42 -1.56
C LEU A 81 -14.51 -2.31 -0.59
N LYS A 82 -15.03 -1.09 -0.76
CA LYS A 82 -14.84 0.01 0.19
C LYS A 82 -15.31 -0.39 1.59
N GLN A 83 -16.49 -1.00 1.71
CA GLN A 83 -16.98 -1.50 3.00
C GLN A 83 -16.07 -2.59 3.58
N ILE A 84 -15.67 -3.58 2.79
CA ILE A 84 -14.83 -4.69 3.27
C ILE A 84 -13.44 -4.20 3.69
N LEU A 85 -12.82 -3.32 2.88
CA LEU A 85 -11.53 -2.73 3.20
C LEU A 85 -11.63 -1.87 4.44
N GLN A 86 -12.61 -0.95 4.53
CA GLN A 86 -12.77 -0.10 5.71
C GLN A 86 -12.92 -0.88 7.02
N LEU A 87 -13.59 -2.03 7.01
CA LEU A 87 -13.76 -2.87 8.20
C LEU A 87 -12.49 -3.60 8.64
N LYS A 88 -11.50 -3.77 7.76
CA LYS A 88 -10.27 -4.55 8.03
C LYS A 88 -8.99 -3.71 8.01
N LEU A 89 -9.08 -2.41 7.77
CA LEU A 89 -7.90 -1.55 7.73
C LEU A 89 -7.35 -1.36 9.14
N PRO A 90 -6.03 -1.53 9.34
CA PRO A 90 -5.38 -1.24 10.60
C PRO A 90 -5.45 0.25 10.91
N ALA A 91 -5.29 0.63 12.18
CA ALA A 91 -5.48 2.01 12.66
C ALA A 91 -4.53 3.04 12.03
N TYR A 92 -3.41 2.60 11.49
CA TYR A 92 -2.46 3.43 10.75
C TYR A 92 -2.83 3.60 9.26
N MET A 93 -3.89 2.96 8.76
CA MET A 93 -4.34 3.13 7.38
C MET A 93 -5.72 3.77 7.30
N LYS A 94 -5.94 4.60 6.27
CA LYS A 94 -7.22 5.20 5.93
C LYS A 94 -7.46 5.09 4.43
N LEU A 95 -8.66 4.66 4.04
CA LEU A 95 -9.08 4.60 2.64
C LEU A 95 -10.12 5.69 2.35
N GLU A 96 -9.74 6.68 1.56
CA GLU A 96 -10.62 7.66 0.93
C GLU A 96 -10.53 7.48 -0.60
N TYR A 97 -11.22 6.47 -1.10
CA TYR A 97 -11.10 6.05 -2.51
C TYR A 97 -11.12 7.25 -3.49
N PRO A 98 -10.16 7.33 -4.43
CA PRO A 98 -9.16 6.31 -4.76
C PRO A 98 -7.88 6.35 -3.90
N LYS A 99 -7.78 7.21 -2.89
CA LYS A 99 -6.56 7.38 -2.10
C LYS A 99 -6.50 6.45 -0.88
N VAL A 100 -5.32 5.89 -0.65
CA VAL A 100 -4.95 5.17 0.58
C VAL A 100 -3.89 6.01 1.30
N PHE A 101 -4.14 6.30 2.56
CA PHE A 101 -3.23 7.04 3.43
C PHE A 101 -2.66 6.08 4.48
N VAL A 102 -1.36 6.17 4.71
CA VAL A 102 -0.63 5.39 5.71
C VAL A 102 0.07 6.36 6.66
N ASP A 103 -0.38 6.41 7.91
CA ASP A 103 0.22 7.17 9.01
C ASP A 103 1.45 6.44 9.53
N LEU A 104 2.62 7.01 9.23
CA LEU A 104 3.89 6.34 9.52
C LEU A 104 4.21 6.33 11.02
N ASP A 105 3.79 7.34 11.78
CA ASP A 105 4.04 7.37 13.23
C ASP A 105 3.22 6.30 13.93
N LYS A 106 1.95 6.15 13.53
CA LYS A 106 1.11 5.06 14.03
C LYS A 106 1.63 3.70 13.61
N LEU A 107 2.08 3.56 12.36
CA LEU A 107 2.67 2.31 11.87
C LEU A 107 3.92 1.93 12.66
N LEU A 108 4.89 2.85 12.80
CA LEU A 108 6.12 2.62 13.55
C LEU A 108 5.83 2.27 15.02
N LYS A 109 4.88 2.97 15.64
CA LYS A 109 4.43 2.69 17.01
C LYS A 109 3.80 1.30 17.13
N GLU A 110 2.92 0.92 16.20
CA GLU A 110 2.30 -0.41 16.18
C GLU A 110 3.34 -1.52 16.00
N LYS A 111 4.39 -1.27 15.21
CA LYS A 111 5.50 -2.20 14.99
C LYS A 111 6.61 -2.13 16.05
N ASN A 112 6.41 -1.35 17.12
CA ASN A 112 7.39 -1.15 18.19
C ASN A 112 8.76 -0.63 17.71
N ILE A 113 8.80 0.08 16.57
CA ILE A 113 10.01 0.72 16.06
C ILE A 113 10.16 2.08 16.75
N LYS A 114 11.27 2.28 17.48
CA LYS A 114 11.53 3.48 18.30
C LYS A 114 12.78 4.21 17.83
N GLY A 115 12.86 5.50 18.18
CA GLY A 115 14.03 6.35 17.93
C GLY A 115 14.23 6.76 16.46
N ILE A 116 13.26 6.46 15.59
CA ILE A 116 13.30 6.75 14.16
C ILE A 116 12.02 7.48 13.77
N ARG A 117 12.16 8.54 12.99
CA ARG A 117 11.07 9.23 12.28
C ARG A 117 11.32 9.19 10.78
N VAL A 118 10.27 8.97 10.00
CA VAL A 118 10.36 9.13 8.55
C VAL A 118 10.29 10.61 8.22
N LYS A 119 11.34 11.11 7.57
CA LYS A 119 11.47 12.50 7.16
C LYS A 119 10.90 12.73 5.77
N ASP A 120 11.13 11.78 4.87
CA ASP A 120 10.73 11.88 3.47
C ASP A 120 10.57 10.50 2.83
N ILE A 121 9.68 10.41 1.86
CA ILE A 121 9.54 9.27 0.96
C ILE A 121 9.40 9.79 -0.47
N SER A 122 10.18 9.24 -1.39
CA SER A 122 10.09 9.59 -2.82
C SER A 122 10.14 8.35 -3.69
N LEU A 123 9.43 8.41 -4.81
CA LEU A 123 9.55 7.48 -5.93
C LEU A 123 10.00 8.31 -7.14
N LYS A 124 11.19 8.02 -7.66
CA LYS A 124 11.73 8.68 -8.86
C LYS A 124 12.51 7.67 -9.67
N ASP A 125 12.29 7.65 -10.98
CA ASP A 125 13.01 6.78 -11.91
C ASP A 125 12.97 5.29 -11.49
N GLY A 126 11.85 4.85 -10.88
CA GLY A 126 11.66 3.49 -10.36
C GLY A 126 12.30 3.21 -9.00
N GLU A 127 13.01 4.17 -8.40
CA GLU A 127 13.61 4.03 -7.07
C GLU A 127 12.69 4.58 -5.98
N PHE A 128 12.28 3.72 -5.05
CA PHE A 128 11.56 4.08 -3.85
C PHE A 128 12.56 4.33 -2.70
N THR A 129 12.64 5.58 -2.26
CA THR A 129 13.57 6.03 -1.23
C THR A 129 12.80 6.41 0.03
N VAL A 130 13.20 5.85 1.17
CA VAL A 130 12.77 6.27 2.52
C VAL A 130 13.93 6.94 3.23
N THR A 131 13.75 8.19 3.64
CA THR A 131 14.74 8.94 4.44
C THR A 131 14.26 9.05 5.87
N THR A 132 15.12 8.70 6.81
CA THR A 132 14.82 8.71 8.25
C THR A 132 15.74 9.64 9.02
N CYS A 133 15.22 10.20 10.11
CA CYS A 133 15.99 10.93 11.11
C CYS A 133 15.70 10.36 12.51
N ASN A 134 16.56 10.71 13.47
CA ASN A 134 16.30 10.38 14.86
C ASN A 134 15.16 11.27 15.39
N ILE A 135 14.43 10.77 16.38
CA ILE A 135 13.43 11.54 17.15
C ILE A 135 14.15 12.41 18.17
#